data_AF-A0A1Q7ZVY9-F1
#
_entry.id   AF-A0A1Q7ZVY9-F1
#
_cell.length_a   1.000
_cell.length_b   1.000
_cell.length_c   1.000
_cell.angle_alpha   90.00
_cell.angle_beta   90.00
_cell.angle_gamma   90.00
#
_symmetry.space_group_name_H-M   'P 1'
#
loop_
_entity.id
_entity.type
_entity.pdbx_description
1 polymer ?
#
loop_
_entity_poly.entity_id
_entity_poly.type
_entity_poly.pdbx_seq_one_letter_code
_entity_poly.pdbx_strand_id
1 'polypeptide(L)'
;MTLLLCSLITLAVLFYVFYLPGKLQLGPEKTRLSYLRERKDAVYENLRDLNFEYKAGKFPESDYQSMKGSLEEEAAAILAEIARLERATEAPRVRKGARV
;
A
#
# COMPACT_ATOMS: atom_id res chain seq x y z
N MET A 1 49.31 9.39 19.49
CA MET A 1 48.56 8.13 19.76
C MET A 1 47.05 8.38 19.78
N THR A 2 46.57 9.33 20.58
CA THR A 2 45.13 9.67 20.69
C THR A 2 44.51 10.15 19.38
N LEU A 3 45.17 11.03 18.63
CA LEU A 3 44.67 11.52 17.33
C LEU A 3 44.55 10.42 16.26
N LEU A 4 45.48 9.47 16.26
CA LEU A 4 45.43 8.30 15.35
C LEU A 4 44.27 7.38 15.72
N LEU A 5 44.05 7.16 17.01
CA LEU A 5 42.92 6.36 17.51
C LEU A 5 41.58 7.03 17.16
N CYS A 6 41.46 8.35 17.36
CA CYS A 6 40.28 9.11 16.99
C CYS A 6 40.01 9.07 15.48
N SER A 7 41.05 9.20 14.66
CA SER A 7 40.94 9.13 13.20
C SER A 7 40.47 7.75 12.74
N LEU A 8 41.03 6.68 13.32
CA LEU A 8 40.70 5.30 12.95
C LEU A 8 39.26 4.93 13.34
N ILE A 9 38.80 5.36 14.52
CA ILE A 9 37.40 5.19 14.94
C ILE A 9 36.45 5.96 14.02
N THR A 10 36.78 7.21 13.70
CA THR A 10 35.96 8.03 12.80
C THR A 10 35.83 7.37 11.43
N LEU A 11 36.93 6.84 10.88
CA LEU A 11 36.94 6.16 9.59
C LEU A 11 36.15 4.85 9.61
N ALA A 12 36.21 4.10 10.72
CA ALA A 12 35.42 2.90 10.92
C ALA A 12 33.91 3.19 11.03
N VAL A 13 33.52 4.28 11.71
CA VAL A 13 32.11 4.71 11.80
C VAL A 13 31.61 5.18 10.44
N LEU A 14 32.39 5.97 9.71
CA LEU A 14 32.03 6.37 8.35
C LEU A 14 31.89 5.14 7.45
N PHE A 15 32.84 4.21 7.49
CA PHE A 15 32.75 2.98 6.71
C PHE A 15 31.51 2.16 7.12
N TYR A 16 31.22 2.02 8.41
CA TYR A 16 30.00 1.35 8.86
C TYR A 16 28.73 2.05 8.34
N VAL A 17 28.64 3.38 8.40
CA VAL A 17 27.49 4.14 7.91
C VAL A 17 27.33 4.04 6.39
N PHE A 18 28.43 4.08 5.63
CA PHE A 18 28.39 4.02 4.16
C PHE A 18 28.29 2.59 3.61
N TYR A 19 28.81 1.58 4.32
CA TYR A 19 28.96 0.20 3.85
C TYR A 19 28.00 -0.80 4.51
N LEU A 20 27.38 -0.42 5.62
CA LEU A 20 26.08 -0.98 5.97
C LEU A 20 25.04 -0.11 5.25
N PRO A 21 24.56 -0.47 4.04
CA PRO A 21 23.21 -0.14 3.68
C PRO A 21 22.36 -0.95 4.65
N GLY A 22 22.28 -0.47 5.90
CA GLY A 22 21.47 -1.02 6.96
C GLY A 22 20.10 -1.04 6.36
N LYS A 23 19.70 -2.25 5.94
CA LYS A 23 18.57 -2.59 5.08
C LYS A 23 17.74 -1.35 4.93
N LEU A 24 17.92 -0.60 3.84
CA LEU A 24 16.95 0.42 3.48
C LEU A 24 15.66 -0.38 3.51
N GLN A 25 14.92 -0.23 4.62
CA GLN A 25 13.53 -0.51 4.70
C GLN A 25 13.04 0.53 3.71
N LEU A 26 13.07 0.17 2.41
CA LEU A 26 12.24 0.81 1.42
C LEU A 26 10.87 0.65 2.06
N GLY A 27 10.49 1.64 2.87
CA GLY A 27 9.17 1.73 3.46
C GLY A 27 8.25 1.45 2.31
N PRO A 28 7.40 0.42 2.45
CA PRO A 28 6.94 -0.45 1.38
C PRO A 28 6.81 0.39 0.15
N GLU A 29 7.72 0.18 -0.82
CA GLU A 29 7.75 0.86 -2.12
C GLU A 29 6.31 1.18 -2.44
N LYS A 30 5.91 2.46 -2.62
CA LYS A 30 4.50 2.87 -2.73
C LYS A 30 3.87 2.11 -3.89
N THR A 31 3.51 0.88 -3.62
CA THR A 31 3.23 -0.14 -4.59
C THR A 31 1.86 0.27 -5.05
N ARG A 32 1.55 0.16 -6.34
CA ARG A 32 0.21 0.47 -6.82
C ARG A 32 -0.89 -0.19 -5.96
N LEU A 33 -0.57 -1.33 -5.33
CA LEU A 33 -1.32 -1.98 -4.25
C LEU A 33 -1.69 -1.08 -3.05
N SER A 34 -0.74 -0.33 -2.46
CA SER A 34 -1.00 0.56 -1.31
C SER A 34 -1.96 1.69 -1.68
N TYR A 35 -1.76 2.31 -2.85
CA TYR A 35 -2.66 3.33 -3.36
C TYR A 35 -4.06 2.77 -3.63
N LEU A 36 -4.16 1.57 -4.19
CA LEU A 36 -5.44 0.90 -4.40
C LEU A 36 -6.15 0.56 -3.08
N ARG A 37 -5.41 0.18 -2.03
CA ARG A 37 -5.98 -0.07 -0.70
C ARG A 37 -6.55 1.20 -0.08
N GLU A 38 -5.82 2.31 -0.17
CA GLU A 38 -6.29 3.62 0.29
C GLU A 38 -7.54 4.07 -0.49
N ARG A 39 -7.54 3.88 -1.82
CA ARG A 39 -8.69 4.20 -2.66
C ARG A 39 -9.90 3.31 -2.35
N LYS A 40 -9.68 2.02 -2.06
CA LYS A 40 -10.72 1.12 -1.58
C LYS A 40 -11.34 1.68 -0.29
N ASP A 41 -10.53 2.02 0.71
CA ASP A 41 -11.05 2.52 1.98
C ASP A 41 -11.89 3.81 1.80
N ALA A 42 -11.48 4.71 0.90
CA ALA A 42 -12.26 5.90 0.55
C ALA A 42 -13.64 5.57 -0.06
N VAL A 43 -13.72 4.59 -0.96
CA VAL A 43 -15.00 4.17 -1.57
C VAL A 43 -15.92 3.51 -0.55
N TYR A 44 -15.39 2.71 0.38
CA TYR A 44 -16.18 2.11 1.46
C TYR A 44 -16.72 3.17 2.44
N GLU A 45 -15.92 4.18 2.76
CA GLU A 45 -16.36 5.31 3.57
C GLU A 45 -17.49 6.09 2.87
N ASN A 46 -17.37 6.36 1.57
CA ASN A 46 -18.42 6.99 0.79
C ASN A 46 -19.71 6.16 0.73
N LEU A 47 -19.62 4.83 0.60
CA LEU A 47 -20.79 3.95 0.67
C LEU A 47 -21.46 4.01 2.03
N ARG A 48 -20.68 4.06 3.11
CA ARG A 48 -21.20 4.17 4.47
C ARG A 48 -21.92 5.50 4.69
N ASP A 49 -21.31 6.59 4.23
CA ASP A 49 -21.87 7.93 4.33
C ASP A 49 -23.16 8.04 3.51
N LEU A 50 -23.16 7.53 2.27
CA LEU A 50 -24.36 7.48 1.43
C LEU A 50 -25.52 6.72 2.09
N ASN A 51 -25.23 5.57 2.71
CA ASN A 51 -26.23 4.81 3.47
C ASN A 51 -26.78 5.60 4.67
N PHE A 52 -25.93 6.38 5.33
CA PHE A 52 -26.31 7.22 6.45
C PHE A 52 -27.20 8.38 5.99
N GLU A 53 -26.81 9.09 4.94
CA GLU A 53 -27.55 10.22 4.37
C GLU A 53 -28.91 9.78 3.79
N TYR A 54 -28.98 8.57 3.21
CA TYR A 54 -30.25 7.97 2.79
C TYR A 54 -31.16 7.68 3.98
N LYS A 55 -30.63 7.08 5.06
CA LYS A 55 -31.40 6.86 6.31
C LYS A 55 -31.82 8.17 6.98
N ALA A 56 -31.05 9.24 6.79
CA ALA A 56 -31.39 10.59 7.23
C ALA A 56 -32.50 11.25 6.37
N GLY A 57 -32.93 10.60 5.28
CA GLY A 57 -34.01 11.07 4.41
C GLY A 57 -33.59 12.17 3.44
N LYS A 58 -32.29 12.36 3.22
CA LYS A 58 -31.76 13.48 2.41
C LYS A 58 -31.86 13.23 0.89
N PHE A 59 -31.97 11.97 0.49
CA PHE A 59 -32.00 11.55 -0.91
C PHE A 59 -33.22 10.65 -1.19
N PRO A 60 -33.88 10.80 -2.36
CA PRO A 60 -34.89 9.86 -2.81
C PRO A 60 -34.27 8.52 -3.21
N GLU A 61 -35.05 7.44 -3.15
CA GLU A 61 -34.62 6.06 -3.44
C GLU A 61 -33.92 5.91 -4.80
N SER A 62 -34.42 6.60 -5.83
CA SER A 62 -33.86 6.56 -7.19
C SER A 62 -32.40 7.02 -7.24
N ASP A 63 -32.10 8.10 -6.51
CA ASP A 63 -30.80 8.74 -6.52
C ASP A 63 -29.84 7.93 -5.65
N TYR A 64 -30.33 7.39 -4.53
CA TYR A 64 -29.60 6.46 -3.69
C TYR A 64 -29.15 5.21 -4.45
N GLN A 65 -30.06 4.53 -5.17
CA GLN A 65 -29.73 3.33 -5.93
C GLN A 65 -28.73 3.60 -7.04
N SER A 66 -28.86 4.74 -7.73
CA SER A 66 -27.93 5.15 -8.79
C SER A 66 -26.53 5.41 -8.25
N MET A 67 -26.41 6.19 -7.16
CA MET A 67 -25.12 6.49 -6.51
C MET A 67 -24.49 5.24 -5.89
N LYS A 68 -25.30 4.40 -5.25
CA LYS A 68 -24.86 3.12 -4.68
C LYS A 68 -24.29 2.21 -5.76
N GLY A 69 -24.98 2.07 -6.90
CA GLY A 69 -24.52 1.26 -8.02
C GLY A 69 -23.16 1.73 -8.55
N SER A 70 -22.98 3.04 -8.75
CA SER A 70 -21.70 3.62 -9.20
C SER A 70 -20.56 3.32 -8.22
N LEU A 71 -20.80 3.49 -6.91
CA LEU A 71 -19.79 3.22 -5.89
C LEU A 71 -19.46 1.72 -5.76
N GLU A 72 -20.46 0.85 -5.93
CA GLU A 72 -20.27 -0.61 -5.93
C GLU A 72 -19.46 -1.07 -7.16
N GLU A 73 -19.70 -0.50 -8.33
CA GLU A 73 -18.90 -0.75 -9.53
C GLU A 73 -17.44 -0.31 -9.36
N GLU A 74 -17.22 0.89 -8.79
CA GLU A 74 -15.87 1.37 -8.47
C GLU A 74 -15.15 0.46 -7.47
N ALA A 75 -15.85 0.02 -6.42
CA ALA A 75 -15.30 -0.91 -5.43
C ALA A 75 -14.92 -2.25 -6.08
N ALA A 76 -15.77 -2.80 -6.95
CA ALA A 76 -15.51 -4.04 -7.68
C ALA A 76 -14.27 -3.92 -8.59
N ALA A 77 -14.14 -2.80 -9.31
CA ALA A 77 -12.99 -2.54 -10.17
C ALA A 77 -11.68 -2.44 -9.38
N ILE A 78 -11.69 -1.73 -8.24
CA ILE A 78 -10.53 -1.61 -7.35
C ILE A 78 -10.12 -2.97 -6.79
N LEU A 79 -11.08 -3.76 -6.29
CA LEU A 79 -10.81 -5.10 -5.75
C LEU A 79 -10.25 -6.06 -6.80
N ALA A 80 -10.75 -5.99 -8.04
CA ALA A 80 -10.23 -6.80 -9.14
C ALA A 80 -8.76 -6.46 -9.46
N GLU A 81 -8.41 -5.18 -9.49
CA GLU A 81 -7.03 -4.76 -9.75
C GLU A 81 -6.09 -5.08 -8.58
N ILE A 82 -6.56 -4.99 -7.32
CA ILE A 82 -5.82 -5.49 -6.15
C ILE A 82 -5.52 -6.99 -6.32
N ALA A 83 -6.54 -7.80 -6.61
CA ALA A 83 -6.37 -9.25 -6.75
C ALA A 83 -5.42 -9.61 -7.91
N ARG A 84 -5.43 -8.83 -9.00
CA ARG A 84 -4.50 -8.99 -10.12
C ARG A 84 -3.05 -8.68 -9.72
N LEU A 85 -2.83 -7.58 -9.00
CA LEU A 85 -1.49 -7.18 -8.53
C LEU A 85 -0.93 -8.13 -7.46
N GLU A 86 -1.77 -8.65 -6.58
CA GLU A 86 -1.37 -9.65 -5.57
C GLU A 86 -0.91 -10.95 -6.26
N ARG A 87 -1.69 -11.48 -7.23
CA ARG A 87 -1.27 -12.66 -8.02
C ARG A 87 0.04 -12.44 -8.78
N ALA A 88 0.21 -11.26 -9.39
CA ALA A 88 1.45 -10.91 -10.11
C ALA A 88 2.68 -10.85 -9.19
N THR A 89 2.48 -10.49 -7.91
CA THR A 89 3.54 -10.42 -6.90
C THR A 89 3.91 -11.80 -6.34
N GLU A 90 2.98 -12.76 -6.31
CA GLU A 90 3.23 -14.14 -5.83
C GLU A 90 3.90 -15.05 -6.87
N ALA A 91 3.58 -14.90 -8.16
CA ALA A 91 4.10 -15.72 -9.25
C ALA A 91 5.65 -15.83 -9.36
N PRO A 92 6.47 -14.81 -9.05
CA PRO A 92 7.93 -14.92 -9.16
C PRO A 92 8.58 -15.71 -8.01
N ARG A 93 7.90 -15.84 -6.86
CA ARG A 93 8.48 -16.44 -5.64
C ARG A 93 8.47 -17.97 -5.68
N VAL A 94 7.46 -18.58 -6.29
CA VAL A 94 7.30 -20.05 -6.34
C VAL A 94 8.38 -20.72 -7.21
N ARG A 95 8.85 -20.06 -8.28
CA ARG A 95 9.83 -20.66 -9.21
C ARG A 95 11.27 -20.75 -8.66
N LYS A 96 11.63 -19.96 -7.64
CA LYS A 96 12.99 -19.95 -7.06
C LYS A 96 13.21 -21.02 -5.97
N GLY A 97 12.16 -21.70 -5.49
CA GLY A 97 12.26 -22.73 -4.44
C GLY A 97 12.28 -24.19 -4.94
N ALA A 98 12.04 -24.44 -6.23
CA ALA A 98 11.88 -25.81 -6.76
C ALA A 98 13.16 -26.41 -7.37
N ARG A 99 14.34 -25.85 -7.05
CA ARG A 99 15.62 -26.38 -7.52
C ARG A 99 16.67 -26.30 -6.41
N VAL A 100 16.53 -27.14 -5.39
CA VAL A 100 17.64 -27.63 -4.57
C VAL A 100 17.35 -29.09 -4.23
#